data_AF-A0A0R2PHX8-F1
#
_entry.id   AF-A0A0R2PHX8-F1
#
_cell.length_a   1.000
_cell.length_b   1.000
_cell.length_c   1.000
_cell.angle_alpha   90.00
_cell.angle_beta   90.00
_cell.angle_gamma   90.00
#
_symmetry.space_group_name_H-M   'P 1'
#
loop_
_entity.id
_entity.type
_entity.pdbx_description
1 polymer ?
#
loop_
_entity_poly.entity_id
_entity_poly.type
_entity_poly.pdbx_seq_one_letter_code
_entity_poly.pdbx_strand_id
1 'polypeptide(L)'
;MSDTLTAYITAATADGYAEDWDLETLFTALKTIYPISFTLEELEARAGSREGLDADFINAAVLEDCQAAYAKREEALGTDVMRELERKVLLSVLDRKWREHLYEMDYLQEGIGLRAMAQRDPLVEYQKEGFDLFSAMMDAIKEEIAGFVFNIEVTVESSNNQVVAPGLEAKQLPQTGLQYTAADESGVRTTGEVSRNAPCPCGSGKKFKRCHGVSA
;
A
#
# COMPACT_ATOMS: atom_id res chain seq x y z
N MET A 1 8.02 -10.18 2.22
CA MET A 1 8.15 -11.33 1.30
C MET A 1 7.89 -12.64 2.03
N SER A 2 8.63 -12.98 3.10
CA SER A 2 8.31 -14.18 3.90
C SER A 2 6.88 -14.18 4.40
N ASP A 3 6.47 -13.09 5.04
CA ASP A 3 5.18 -13.00 5.72
C ASP A 3 4.01 -13.09 4.75
N THR A 4 4.15 -12.50 3.56
CA THR A 4 3.14 -12.56 2.51
C THR A 4 2.98 -13.98 1.98
N LEU A 5 4.09 -14.65 1.64
CA LEU A 5 4.05 -16.02 1.12
C LEU A 5 3.50 -17.00 2.16
N THR A 6 3.94 -16.87 3.41
CA THR A 6 3.41 -17.65 4.52
C THR A 6 1.91 -17.40 4.74
N ALA A 7 1.42 -16.16 4.59
CA ALA A 7 0.00 -15.86 4.71
C ALA A 7 -0.84 -16.57 3.62
N TYR A 8 -0.39 -16.56 2.35
CA TYR A 8 -1.07 -17.30 1.27
C TYR A 8 -1.12 -18.80 1.54
N ILE A 9 0.01 -19.38 1.96
CA ILE A 9 0.11 -20.82 2.23
C ILE A 9 -0.80 -21.17 3.42
N THR A 10 -0.70 -20.43 4.52
CA THR A 10 -1.54 -20.64 5.71
C THR A 10 -3.02 -20.55 5.36
N ALA A 11 -3.43 -19.58 4.54
CA ALA A 11 -4.82 -19.44 4.12
C ALA A 11 -5.28 -20.61 3.23
N ALA A 12 -4.42 -21.08 2.32
CA ALA A 12 -4.73 -22.20 1.43
C ALA A 12 -4.73 -23.56 2.15
N THR A 13 -4.00 -23.69 3.26
CA THR A 13 -3.88 -24.91 4.06
C THR A 13 -4.63 -24.84 5.41
N ALA A 14 -5.49 -23.82 5.60
CA ALA A 14 -6.18 -23.59 6.88
C ALA A 14 -7.22 -24.66 7.20
N ASP A 15 -7.93 -25.13 6.17
CA ASP A 15 -9.06 -26.03 6.28
C ASP A 15 -8.84 -27.32 5.48
N GLY A 16 -9.31 -28.44 6.03
CA GLY A 16 -9.27 -29.74 5.37
C GLY A 16 -7.94 -30.47 5.49
N TYR A 17 -7.82 -31.56 4.74
CA TYR A 17 -6.60 -32.38 4.67
C TYR A 17 -5.79 -32.01 3.44
N ALA A 18 -4.53 -32.45 3.38
CA ALA A 18 -3.63 -32.15 2.29
C ALA A 18 -4.21 -32.45 0.90
N GLU A 19 -5.00 -33.52 0.77
CA GLU A 19 -5.70 -33.91 -0.47
C GLU A 19 -6.75 -32.89 -0.94
N ASP A 20 -7.40 -32.21 0.00
CA ASP A 20 -8.51 -31.29 -0.28
C ASP A 20 -8.04 -29.85 -0.57
N TRP A 21 -6.76 -29.54 -0.33
CA TRP A 21 -6.23 -28.20 -0.54
C TRP A 21 -6.25 -27.80 -2.02
N ASP A 22 -6.73 -26.60 -2.32
CA ASP A 22 -6.66 -26.04 -3.67
C ASP A 22 -5.28 -25.43 -3.94
N LEU A 23 -4.31 -26.32 -4.20
CA LEU A 23 -2.94 -25.90 -4.52
C LEU A 23 -2.81 -25.28 -5.92
N GLU A 24 -3.76 -25.52 -6.82
CA GLU A 24 -3.75 -24.88 -8.14
C GLU A 24 -3.98 -23.36 -8.00
N THR A 25 -4.98 -22.98 -7.20
CA THR A 25 -5.24 -21.57 -6.88
C THR A 25 -4.06 -20.96 -6.12
N LEU A 26 -3.48 -21.68 -5.15
CA LEU A 26 -2.29 -21.22 -4.43
C LEU A 26 -1.12 -20.93 -5.39
N PHE A 27 -0.76 -21.88 -6.27
CA PHE A 27 0.33 -21.68 -7.22
C PHE A 27 0.03 -20.57 -8.23
N THR A 28 -1.23 -20.40 -8.62
CA THR A 28 -1.64 -19.28 -9.48
C THR A 28 -1.41 -17.94 -8.79
N ALA A 29 -1.75 -17.83 -7.51
CA ALA A 29 -1.47 -16.63 -6.71
C ALA A 29 0.04 -16.42 -6.49
N LEU A 30 0.81 -17.46 -6.18
CA LEU A 30 2.26 -17.33 -5.97
C LEU A 30 3.00 -16.84 -7.23
N LYS A 31 2.56 -17.28 -8.42
CA LYS A 31 3.12 -16.85 -9.71
C LYS A 31 2.97 -15.36 -10.01
N THR A 32 1.97 -14.69 -9.43
CA THR A 32 1.82 -13.23 -9.62
C THR A 32 2.82 -12.46 -8.77
N ILE A 33 3.26 -13.04 -7.64
CA ILE A 33 4.16 -12.40 -6.68
C ILE A 33 5.62 -12.54 -7.12
N TYR A 34 6.04 -13.74 -7.52
CA TYR A 34 7.43 -14.00 -7.91
C TYR A 34 7.54 -15.12 -8.96
N PRO A 35 8.65 -15.18 -9.72
CA PRO A 35 8.85 -16.23 -10.72
C PRO A 35 9.21 -17.56 -10.05
N ILE A 36 8.19 -18.32 -9.66
CA ILE A 36 8.34 -19.67 -9.08
C ILE A 36 9.07 -20.60 -10.05
N SER A 37 10.05 -21.36 -9.54
CA SER A 37 10.90 -22.20 -10.41
C SER A 37 10.40 -23.63 -10.58
N PHE A 38 9.45 -24.07 -9.77
CA PHE A 38 8.96 -25.45 -9.74
C PHE A 38 7.45 -25.55 -9.95
N THR A 39 7.00 -26.72 -10.35
CA THR A 39 5.57 -27.01 -10.55
C THR A 39 4.96 -27.73 -9.34
N LEU A 40 3.63 -27.77 -9.30
CA LEU A 40 2.90 -28.53 -8.27
C LEU A 40 3.31 -30.01 -8.26
N GLU A 41 3.44 -30.62 -9.44
CA GLU A 41 3.86 -32.02 -9.61
C GLU A 41 5.26 -32.27 -9.03
N GLU A 42 6.19 -31.32 -9.22
CA GLU A 42 7.54 -31.42 -8.65
C GLU A 42 7.53 -31.29 -7.13
N LEU A 43 6.62 -30.49 -6.57
CA LEU A 43 6.45 -30.36 -5.12
C LEU A 43 5.89 -31.65 -4.51
N GLU A 44 4.86 -32.22 -5.12
CA GLU A 44 4.28 -33.51 -4.74
C GLU A 44 5.30 -34.64 -4.83
N ALA A 45 6.12 -34.66 -5.89
CA ALA A 45 7.19 -35.65 -6.04
C ALA A 45 8.25 -35.55 -4.92
N ARG A 46 8.57 -34.33 -4.44
CA ARG A 46 9.49 -34.14 -3.30
C ARG A 46 8.88 -34.62 -1.98
N ALA A 47 7.57 -34.48 -1.81
CA ALA A 47 6.84 -34.98 -0.64
C ALA A 47 6.51 -36.48 -0.73
N GLY A 48 6.67 -37.10 -1.89
CA GLY A 48 6.38 -38.51 -2.16
C GLY A 48 4.93 -38.79 -2.53
N SER A 49 3.98 -38.04 -1.98
CA SER A 49 2.56 -38.07 -2.37
C SER A 49 1.85 -36.78 -1.95
N ARG A 50 0.64 -36.57 -2.49
CA ARG A 50 -0.23 -35.45 -2.12
C ARG A 50 -0.57 -35.44 -0.62
N GLU A 51 -0.79 -36.63 -0.05
CA GLU A 51 -1.07 -36.86 1.37
C GLU A 51 0.11 -36.53 2.29
N GLY A 52 1.34 -36.65 1.77
CA GLY A 52 2.55 -36.34 2.52
C GLY A 52 2.88 -34.86 2.57
N LEU A 53 2.09 -34.00 1.90
CA LEU A 53 2.29 -32.56 1.93
C LEU A 53 1.82 -31.98 3.27
N ASP A 54 2.74 -31.28 3.91
CA ASP A 54 2.46 -30.49 5.11
C ASP A 54 2.62 -29.00 4.80
N ALA A 55 1.86 -28.15 5.50
CA ALA A 55 1.91 -26.71 5.32
C ALA A 55 3.32 -26.15 5.54
N ASP A 56 4.03 -26.66 6.56
CA ASP A 56 5.41 -26.26 6.85
C ASP A 56 6.37 -26.65 5.74
N PHE A 57 6.15 -27.81 5.10
CA PHE A 57 6.95 -28.26 3.97
C PHE A 57 6.74 -27.36 2.74
N ILE A 58 5.49 -27.03 2.42
CA ILE A 58 5.17 -26.11 1.32
C ILE A 58 5.79 -24.75 1.59
N ASN A 59 5.63 -24.23 2.82
CA ASN A 59 6.19 -22.95 3.23
C ASN A 59 7.71 -22.91 3.11
N ALA A 60 8.42 -23.93 3.61
CA ALA A 60 9.86 -24.03 3.47
C ALA A 60 10.31 -24.06 1.99
N ALA A 61 9.66 -24.87 1.16
CA ALA A 61 9.99 -25.01 -0.26
C ALA A 61 9.78 -23.70 -1.05
N VAL A 62 8.67 -23.01 -0.80
CA VAL A 62 8.35 -21.72 -1.46
C VAL A 62 9.29 -20.62 -0.99
N LEU A 63 9.63 -20.56 0.30
CA LEU A 63 10.56 -19.57 0.83
C LEU A 63 11.98 -19.76 0.30
N GLU A 64 12.47 -21.00 0.24
CA GLU A 64 13.78 -21.32 -0.33
C GLU A 64 13.85 -20.91 -1.81
N ASP A 65 12.82 -21.24 -2.59
CA ASP A 65 12.74 -20.86 -3.99
C ASP A 65 12.66 -19.35 -4.21
N CYS A 66 11.87 -18.65 -3.39
CA CYS A 66 11.77 -17.19 -3.43
C CYS A 66 13.12 -16.53 -3.10
N GLN A 67 13.86 -17.04 -2.12
CA GLN A 67 15.22 -16.57 -1.80
C GLN A 67 16.19 -16.80 -2.96
N ALA A 68 16.11 -17.95 -3.62
CA ALA A 68 16.92 -18.24 -4.80
C ALA A 68 16.59 -17.31 -5.98
N ALA A 69 15.30 -17.03 -6.21
CA ALA A 69 14.86 -16.06 -7.22
C ALA A 69 15.36 -14.65 -6.92
N TYR A 70 15.30 -14.23 -5.65
CA TYR A 70 15.82 -12.93 -5.21
C TYR A 70 17.33 -12.82 -5.42
N ALA A 71 18.09 -13.86 -5.03
CA ALA A 71 19.54 -13.89 -5.22
C ALA A 71 19.95 -13.80 -6.70
N LYS A 72 19.28 -14.55 -7.59
CA LYS A 72 19.50 -14.47 -9.04
C LYS A 72 19.25 -13.06 -9.59
N ARG A 73 18.23 -12.40 -9.06
CA ARG A 73 17.86 -11.04 -9.48
C ARG A 73 18.88 -10.00 -8.98
N GLU A 74 19.36 -10.14 -7.75
CA GLU A 74 20.42 -9.29 -7.20
C GLU A 74 21.74 -9.48 -7.98
N GLU A 75 22.08 -10.70 -8.38
CA GLU A 75 23.24 -10.98 -9.22
C GLU A 75 23.12 -10.32 -10.61
N ALA A 76 21.92 -10.36 -11.21
CA ALA A 76 21.68 -9.78 -12.53
C ALA A 76 21.72 -8.23 -12.55
N LEU A 77 21.24 -7.57 -11.49
CA LEU A 77 21.16 -6.12 -11.40
C LEU A 77 22.37 -5.48 -10.70
N GLY A 78 23.05 -6.23 -9.83
CA GLY A 78 24.04 -5.73 -8.88
C GLY A 78 23.41 -5.15 -7.62
N THR A 79 24.12 -5.27 -6.49
CA THR A 79 23.63 -4.90 -5.16
C THR A 79 23.20 -3.43 -5.07
N ASP A 80 23.96 -2.48 -5.61
CA ASP A 80 23.61 -1.05 -5.49
C ASP A 80 22.29 -0.71 -6.18
N VAL A 81 22.11 -1.19 -7.42
CA VAL A 81 20.88 -0.99 -8.20
C VAL A 81 19.70 -1.68 -7.52
N MET A 82 19.91 -2.87 -6.96
CA MET A 82 18.87 -3.61 -6.25
C MET A 82 18.40 -2.85 -5.00
N ARG A 83 19.32 -2.29 -4.20
CA ARG A 83 18.95 -1.49 -3.01
C ARG A 83 18.21 -0.21 -3.36
N GLU A 84 18.59 0.45 -4.46
CA GLU A 84 17.85 1.60 -4.97
C GLU A 84 16.45 1.21 -5.48
N LEU A 85 16.33 0.08 -6.17
CA LEU A 85 15.04 -0.46 -6.61
C LEU A 85 14.13 -0.72 -5.41
N GLU A 86 14.60 -1.47 -4.41
CA GLU A 86 13.85 -1.77 -3.19
C GLU A 86 13.33 -0.50 -2.51
N ARG A 87 14.20 0.51 -2.36
CA ARG A 87 13.83 1.78 -1.75
C ARG A 87 12.76 2.51 -2.56
N LYS A 88 12.91 2.57 -3.89
CA LYS A 88 11.93 3.22 -4.77
C LYS A 88 10.58 2.51 -4.76
N VAL A 89 10.59 1.18 -4.83
CA VAL A 89 9.38 0.35 -4.73
C VAL A 89 8.68 0.62 -3.39
N LEU A 90 9.41 0.51 -2.29
CA LEU A 90 8.85 0.71 -0.95
C LEU A 90 8.23 2.10 -0.79
N LEU A 91 8.95 3.16 -1.16
CA LEU A 91 8.45 4.54 -1.02
C LEU A 91 7.24 4.81 -1.91
N SER A 92 7.25 4.30 -3.15
CA SER A 92 6.14 4.52 -4.10
C SER A 92 4.87 3.79 -3.67
N VAL A 93 4.98 2.52 -3.25
CA VAL A 93 3.85 1.73 -2.75
C VAL A 93 3.29 2.34 -1.47
N LEU A 94 4.17 2.70 -0.53
CA LEU A 94 3.76 3.29 0.75
C LEU A 94 3.03 4.62 0.54
N ASP A 95 3.54 5.54 -0.27
CA ASP A 95 2.88 6.83 -0.52
C ASP A 95 1.48 6.66 -1.13
N ARG A 96 1.35 5.77 -2.13
CA ARG A 96 0.05 5.51 -2.76
C ARG A 96 -0.94 4.87 -1.78
N LYS A 97 -0.54 3.80 -1.09
CA LYS A 97 -1.42 3.07 -0.16
C LYS A 97 -1.82 3.90 1.05
N TRP A 98 -0.89 4.69 1.58
CA TRP A 98 -1.20 5.63 2.66
C TRP A 98 -2.23 6.68 2.22
N ARG A 99 -2.09 7.21 1.01
CA ARG A 99 -3.06 8.17 0.47
C ARG A 99 -4.44 7.55 0.27
N GLU A 100 -4.49 6.33 -0.28
CA GLU A 100 -5.74 5.53 -0.39
C GLU A 100 -6.39 5.38 0.99
N HIS A 101 -5.63 4.98 2.01
CA HIS A 101 -6.12 4.83 3.37
C HIS A 101 -6.64 6.13 3.97
N LEU A 102 -5.96 7.26 3.77
CA LEU A 102 -6.46 8.56 4.25
C LEU A 102 -7.83 8.92 3.65
N TYR A 103 -8.07 8.57 2.38
CA TYR A 103 -9.39 8.77 1.77
C TYR A 103 -10.45 7.82 2.36
N GLU A 104 -10.09 6.57 2.62
CA GLU A 104 -10.99 5.61 3.27
C GLU A 104 -11.35 6.05 4.70
N MET A 105 -10.39 6.61 5.44
CA MET A 105 -10.60 7.12 6.80
C MET A 105 -11.48 8.37 6.83
N ASP A 106 -11.36 9.25 5.84
CA ASP A 106 -12.25 10.42 5.67
C ASP A 106 -13.68 9.97 5.40
N TYR A 107 -13.87 9.00 4.50
CA TYR A 107 -15.18 8.41 4.21
C TYR A 107 -15.80 7.71 5.43
N LEU A 108 -14.99 6.94 6.18
CA LEU A 108 -15.42 6.28 7.42
C LEU A 108 -15.88 7.31 8.46
N GLN A 109 -15.16 8.43 8.58
CA GLN A 109 -15.51 9.51 9.49
C GLN A 109 -16.84 10.18 9.14
N GLU A 110 -17.12 10.41 7.86
CA GLU A 110 -18.41 10.96 7.40
C GLU A 110 -19.58 9.99 7.68
N GLY A 111 -19.35 8.68 7.51
CA GLY A 111 -20.38 7.64 7.68
C GLY A 111 -20.75 7.34 9.14
N ILE A 112 -19.90 7.73 10.10
CA ILE A 112 -20.06 7.28 11.50
C ILE A 112 -21.21 7.95 12.24
N GLY A 113 -21.63 9.13 11.79
CA GLY A 113 -22.78 9.84 12.33
C GLY A 113 -24.09 9.04 12.22
N LEU A 114 -24.20 8.17 11.22
CA LEU A 114 -25.36 7.29 11.04
C LEU A 114 -25.34 6.10 12.01
N ARG A 115 -24.17 5.69 12.52
CA ARG A 115 -24.03 4.55 13.46
C ARG A 115 -24.38 4.91 14.90
N ALA A 116 -24.25 6.20 15.26
CA ALA A 116 -24.76 6.72 16.54
C ALA A 116 -26.26 6.45 16.72
N MET A 117 -27.02 6.35 15.61
CA MET A 117 -28.45 6.03 15.64
C MET A 117 -28.72 4.56 16.02
N ALA A 118 -27.74 3.67 15.89
CA ALA A 118 -27.83 2.25 16.23
C ALA A 118 -27.44 1.93 17.68
N GLN A 119 -27.33 2.94 18.56
CA GLN A 119 -26.96 2.80 19.97
C GLN A 119 -25.58 2.17 20.23
N ARG A 120 -24.73 2.09 19.20
CA ARG A 120 -23.32 1.73 19.35
C ARG A 120 -22.49 2.99 19.57
N ASP A 121 -21.41 2.86 20.33
CA ASP A 121 -20.48 3.96 20.55
C ASP A 121 -19.73 4.28 19.24
N PRO A 122 -19.96 5.46 18.63
CA PRO A 122 -19.33 5.81 17.35
C PRO A 122 -17.81 5.80 17.43
N LEU A 123 -17.22 6.15 18.58
CA LEU A 123 -15.77 6.21 18.71
C LEU A 123 -15.15 4.80 18.68
N VAL A 124 -15.80 3.83 19.31
CA VAL A 124 -15.33 2.43 19.35
C VAL A 124 -15.43 1.80 17.96
N GLU A 125 -16.54 2.02 17.25
CA GLU A 125 -16.72 1.53 15.89
C GLU A 125 -15.69 2.16 14.92
N TYR A 126 -15.38 3.46 15.10
CA TYR A 126 -14.34 4.14 14.32
C TYR A 126 -12.98 3.47 14.48
N GLN A 127 -12.58 3.25 15.74
CA GLN A 127 -11.28 2.67 16.06
C GLN A 127 -11.17 1.25 15.54
N LYS A 128 -12.23 0.45 15.70
CA LYS A 128 -12.25 -0.93 15.23
C LYS A 128 -12.15 -1.01 13.71
N GLU A 129 -13.05 -0.34 13.00
CA GLU A 129 -13.05 -0.39 11.53
C GLU A 129 -11.82 0.30 10.95
N GLY A 130 -11.36 1.41 11.55
CA GLY A 130 -10.14 2.09 11.15
C GLY A 130 -8.90 1.21 11.31
N PHE A 131 -8.83 0.40 12.38
CA PHE A 131 -7.76 -0.59 12.55
C PHE A 131 -7.84 -1.72 11.53
N ASP A 132 -9.04 -2.21 11.21
CA ASP A 132 -9.24 -3.25 10.21
C ASP A 132 -8.78 -2.76 8.81
N LEU A 133 -9.15 -1.52 8.44
CA LEU A 133 -8.67 -0.86 7.21
C LEU A 133 -7.15 -0.66 7.21
N PHE A 134 -6.56 -0.25 8.33
CA PHE A 134 -5.12 -0.09 8.46
C PHE A 134 -4.38 -1.42 8.28
N SER A 135 -4.86 -2.49 8.94
CA SER A 135 -4.31 -3.84 8.80
C SER A 135 -4.37 -4.32 7.36
N ALA A 136 -5.52 -4.15 6.70
CA ALA A 136 -5.70 -4.49 5.28
C ALA A 136 -4.75 -3.69 4.37
N MET A 137 -4.58 -2.39 4.61
CA MET A 137 -3.61 -1.56 3.88
C MET A 137 -2.18 -2.09 4.06
N MET A 138 -1.79 -2.43 5.30
CA MET A 138 -0.45 -2.94 5.59
C MET A 138 -0.17 -4.26 4.88
N ASP A 139 -1.14 -5.16 4.80
CA ASP A 139 -0.98 -6.42 4.08
C ASP A 139 -0.92 -6.21 2.56
N ALA A 140 -1.76 -5.33 2.02
CA ALA A 140 -1.69 -4.92 0.62
C ALA A 140 -0.34 -4.28 0.26
N ILE A 141 0.24 -3.45 1.14
CA ILE A 141 1.59 -2.88 0.95
C ILE A 141 2.63 -4.00 0.84
N LYS A 142 2.61 -4.99 1.76
CA LYS A 142 3.59 -6.07 1.75
C LYS A 142 3.50 -6.90 0.47
N GLU A 143 2.28 -7.24 0.04
CA GLU A 143 2.02 -8.02 -1.17
C GLU A 143 2.50 -7.28 -2.41
N GLU A 144 2.15 -6.00 -2.52
CA GLU A 144 2.48 -5.18 -3.69
C GLU A 144 3.98 -4.88 -3.79
N ILE A 145 4.67 -4.66 -2.67
CA ILE A 145 6.13 -4.56 -2.64
C ILE A 145 6.76 -5.86 -3.14
N ALA A 146 6.29 -7.02 -2.67
CA ALA A 146 6.84 -8.32 -3.09
C ALA A 146 6.68 -8.51 -4.61
N GLY A 147 5.49 -8.23 -5.15
CA GLY A 147 5.23 -8.32 -6.59
C GLY A 147 6.10 -7.37 -7.42
N PHE A 148 6.24 -6.11 -7.01
CA PHE A 148 7.01 -5.14 -7.78
C PHE A 148 8.51 -5.42 -7.80
N VAL A 149 9.07 -5.91 -6.69
CA VAL A 149 10.50 -6.23 -6.61
C VAL A 149 10.89 -7.22 -7.72
N PHE A 150 10.06 -8.22 -8.02
CA PHE A 150 10.35 -9.22 -9.05
C PHE A 150 9.90 -8.86 -10.47
N ASN A 151 8.77 -8.15 -10.62
CA ASN A 151 8.14 -7.96 -11.93
C ASN A 151 8.53 -6.66 -12.65
N ILE A 152 9.17 -5.70 -11.97
CA ILE A 152 9.55 -4.43 -12.61
C ILE A 152 10.74 -4.61 -13.53
N GLU A 153 10.64 -4.09 -14.75
CA GLU A 153 11.79 -3.95 -15.65
C GLU A 153 12.64 -2.76 -15.22
N VAL A 154 13.92 -3.01 -14.95
CA VAL A 154 14.88 -1.98 -14.55
C VAL A 154 15.67 -1.55 -15.78
N THR A 155 15.59 -0.27 -16.13
CA THR A 155 16.50 0.32 -17.12
C THR A 155 17.53 1.16 -16.38
N VAL A 156 18.80 0.77 -16.50
CA VAL A 156 19.92 1.53 -15.91
C VAL A 156 20.35 2.59 -16.91
N GLU A 157 20.03 3.86 -16.65
CA GLU A 157 20.64 4.96 -17.41
C GLU A 157 22.08 5.16 -16.90
N SER A 158 23.06 4.70 -17.70
CA SER A 158 24.49 4.68 -17.37
C SER A 158 25.13 6.05 -17.07
N SER A 159 24.38 7.14 -17.20
CA SER A 159 24.89 8.51 -17.09
C SER A 159 24.93 9.04 -15.65
N ASN A 160 24.14 8.48 -14.72
CA ASN A 160 24.00 9.06 -13.38
C ASN A 160 23.63 8.08 -12.25
N ASN A 161 23.77 6.76 -12.48
CA ASN A 161 23.36 5.70 -11.55
C ASN A 161 21.90 5.85 -11.04
N GLN A 162 21.04 6.49 -11.84
CA GLN A 162 19.63 6.67 -11.53
C GLN A 162 18.85 5.47 -12.07
N VAL A 163 18.26 4.70 -11.18
CA VAL A 163 17.37 3.59 -11.52
C VAL A 163 16.05 4.15 -12.03
N VAL A 164 15.78 4.08 -13.34
CA VAL A 164 14.49 4.47 -13.90
C VAL A 164 13.64 3.21 -14.02
N ALA A 165 12.51 3.19 -13.31
CA ALA A 165 11.54 2.11 -13.33
C ALA A 165 10.21 2.66 -13.83
N PRO A 166 9.87 2.47 -15.12
CA PRO A 166 8.61 2.90 -15.69
C PRO A 166 7.43 2.33 -14.90
N GLY A 167 6.51 3.18 -14.43
CA GLY A 167 5.33 2.78 -13.64
C GLY A 167 5.45 2.95 -12.12
N LEU A 168 6.65 3.16 -11.57
CA LEU A 168 6.84 3.58 -10.17
C LEU A 168 6.91 5.10 -9.99
N GLU A 169 6.92 5.84 -11.10
CA GLU A 169 6.91 7.30 -11.10
C GLU A 169 5.65 7.77 -10.37
N ALA A 170 5.85 8.38 -9.21
CA ALA A 170 4.79 9.12 -8.55
C ALA A 170 4.26 10.11 -9.59
N LYS A 171 3.07 9.85 -10.12
CA LYS A 171 2.36 10.78 -10.98
C LYS A 171 2.32 12.06 -10.17
N GLN A 172 3.15 13.04 -10.55
CA GLN A 172 3.15 14.34 -9.94
C GLN A 172 1.75 14.88 -10.19
N LEU A 173 0.89 14.73 -9.19
CA LEU A 173 -0.37 15.43 -9.16
C LEU A 173 0.01 16.90 -9.35
N PRO A 174 -0.71 17.65 -10.21
CA PRO A 174 -0.53 19.08 -10.21
C PRO A 174 -0.58 19.53 -8.76
N GLN A 175 0.46 20.24 -8.31
CA GLN A 175 0.55 20.85 -6.99
C GLN A 175 -0.50 21.98 -6.86
N THR A 176 -1.75 21.70 -7.21
CA THR A 176 -2.90 22.35 -6.62
C THR A 176 -2.85 21.94 -5.15
N GLY A 177 -2.19 22.78 -4.35
CA GLY A 177 -2.00 22.54 -2.92
C GLY A 177 -3.31 22.09 -2.31
N LEU A 178 -3.28 20.95 -1.61
CA LEU A 178 -4.40 20.46 -0.83
C LEU A 178 -4.79 21.56 0.16
N GLN A 179 -5.84 22.31 -0.15
CA GLN A 179 -6.41 23.28 0.77
C GLN A 179 -7.19 22.48 1.83
N TYR A 180 -6.54 22.23 2.96
CA TYR A 180 -7.21 21.75 4.15
C TYR A 180 -8.19 22.83 4.63
N THR A 181 -9.49 22.62 4.43
CA THR A 181 -10.53 23.39 5.10
C THR A 181 -10.70 22.86 6.52
N ALA A 182 -9.75 23.16 7.40
CA ALA A 182 -9.99 23.01 8.83
C ALA A 182 -10.92 24.15 9.29
N ALA A 183 -12.02 23.80 9.97
CA ALA A 183 -12.86 24.78 10.63
C ALA A 183 -12.12 25.32 11.88
N ASP A 184 -12.20 26.63 12.11
CA ASP A 184 -11.80 27.20 13.40
C ASP A 184 -12.81 26.84 14.50
N GLU A 185 -12.46 27.10 15.77
CA GLU A 185 -13.29 26.86 16.96
C GLU A 185 -14.66 27.57 16.94
N SER A 186 -14.89 28.45 15.97
CA SER A 186 -16.14 29.16 15.72
C SER A 186 -16.97 28.58 14.56
N GLY A 187 -16.53 27.49 13.93
CA GLY A 187 -17.26 26.79 12.87
C GLY A 187 -17.26 27.54 11.52
N VAL A 188 -16.33 28.48 11.31
CA VAL A 188 -16.27 29.25 10.05
C VAL A 188 -15.34 28.56 9.06
N ARG A 189 -15.86 28.25 7.86
CA ARG A 189 -15.07 27.73 6.74
C ARG A 189 -14.29 28.87 6.09
N THR A 190 -12.97 28.89 6.22
CA THR A 190 -12.11 29.81 5.45
C THR A 190 -11.42 29.05 4.33
N THR A 191 -11.91 29.22 3.10
CA THR A 191 -11.04 29.12 1.93
C THR A 191 -10.00 30.23 2.04
N GLY A 192 -8.78 30.05 1.51
CA GLY A 192 -7.63 30.95 1.69
C GLY A 192 -7.78 32.41 1.19
N GLU A 193 -9.00 32.90 1.02
CA GLU A 193 -9.34 34.29 0.70
C GLU A 193 -9.55 35.10 1.98
N VAL A 194 -8.83 36.22 2.09
CA VAL A 194 -8.99 37.17 3.21
C VAL A 194 -10.44 37.64 3.28
N SER A 195 -11.15 37.26 4.33
CA SER A 195 -12.57 37.59 4.47
C SER A 195 -12.79 39.11 4.41
N ARG A 196 -13.89 39.56 3.77
CA ARG A 196 -14.17 41.00 3.54
C ARG A 196 -14.12 41.86 4.81
N ASN A 197 -14.33 41.27 5.98
CA ASN A 197 -14.31 41.96 7.27
C ASN A 197 -13.02 41.77 8.09
N ALA A 198 -12.09 40.91 7.66
CA ALA A 198 -10.81 40.69 8.32
C ALA A 198 -9.90 41.95 8.26
N PRO A 199 -8.91 42.06 9.17
CA PRO A 199 -7.86 43.08 9.08
C PRO A 199 -7.14 43.00 7.73
N CYS A 200 -6.90 44.14 7.09
CA CYS A 200 -6.25 44.16 5.80
C CYS A 200 -4.75 43.80 5.93
N PRO A 201 -4.23 42.85 5.12
CA PRO A 201 -2.85 42.33 5.25
C PRO A 201 -1.76 43.35 4.93
N CYS A 202 -2.10 44.51 4.37
CA CYS A 202 -1.16 45.62 4.16
C CYS A 202 -0.76 46.36 5.46
N GLY A 203 -1.24 45.93 6.63
CA GLY A 203 -0.90 46.53 7.93
C GLY A 203 -1.59 47.89 8.19
N SER A 204 -2.56 48.30 7.38
CA SER A 204 -3.22 49.61 7.48
C SER A 204 -4.19 49.77 8.66
N GLY A 205 -4.42 48.70 9.45
CA GLY A 205 -5.39 48.69 10.55
C GLY A 205 -6.87 48.77 10.12
N LYS A 206 -7.17 48.85 8.81
CA LYS A 206 -8.54 48.91 8.26
C LYS A 206 -9.04 47.50 7.88
N LYS A 207 -10.36 47.29 7.87
CA LYS A 207 -10.99 46.05 7.36
C LYS A 207 -10.76 45.92 5.85
N PHE A 208 -10.57 44.71 5.33
CA PHE A 208 -10.22 44.43 3.93
C PHE A 208 -11.14 45.12 2.92
N LYS A 209 -12.48 45.05 3.11
CA LYS A 209 -13.48 45.72 2.26
C LYS A 209 -13.39 47.25 2.21
N ARG A 210 -12.67 47.88 3.15
CA ARG A 210 -12.48 49.34 3.22
C ARG A 210 -11.07 49.75 2.78
N CYS A 211 -10.28 48.81 2.28
CA CYS A 211 -8.93 49.04 1.80
C CYS A 211 -8.75 48.38 0.42
N HIS A 212 -8.15 47.20 0.33
CA HIS A 212 -7.87 46.55 -0.95
C HIS A 212 -9.08 45.80 -1.56
N GLY A 213 -10.17 45.62 -0.80
CA GLY A 213 -11.42 45.02 -1.30
C GLY A 213 -12.48 46.04 -1.73
N VAL A 214 -12.10 47.28 -2.08
CA VAL A 214 -13.02 48.38 -2.43
C VAL A 214 -13.44 48.33 -3.91
N SER A 215 -12.82 47.48 -4.73
CA SER A 215 -13.17 47.30 -6.14
C SER A 215 -13.27 45.81 -6.50
N ALA A 216 -14.35 45.20 -6.05
CA ALA A 216 -14.94 43.97 -6.58
C ALA A 216 -16.45 44.02 -6.33
#